data_AF-A0A1I6LIR2-F1
#
_entry.id   AF-A0A1I6LIR2-F1
#
_cell.length_a   1.000
_cell.length_b   1.000
_cell.length_c   1.000
_cell.angle_alpha   90.00
_cell.angle_beta   90.00
_cell.angle_gamma   90.00
#
_symmetry.space_group_name_H-M   'P 1'
#
loop_
_entity.id
_entity.type
_entity.pdbx_description
1 polymer ?
#
loop_
_entity_poly.entity_id
_entity_poly.type
_entity_poly.pdbx_seq_one_letter_code
_entity_poly.pdbx_strand_id
1 'polypeptide(L)' 'MPSETTALLRSLRRWMLLGTFLLGVGVVAIANMGYVLTNHQDVGLWIYAGAAGGFVALAACIQFVRTFRPGSADNRPAAE' A
#
# COMPACT_ATOMS: atom_id res chain seq x y z
N MET A 1 4.52 -13.02 28.17
CA MET A 1 5.54 -12.15 27.57
C MET A 1 5.36 -12.20 26.06
N PRO A 2 4.84 -11.13 25.41
CA PRO A 2 4.82 -11.09 23.95
C PRO A 2 6.28 -11.03 23.51
N SER A 3 6.76 -12.12 22.92
CA SER A 3 8.16 -12.27 22.54
C SER A 3 8.56 -11.18 21.55
N GLU A 4 9.78 -10.65 21.69
CA GLU A 4 10.36 -9.59 20.85
C GLU A 4 10.18 -9.83 19.34
N THR A 5 10.09 -11.11 18.94
CA THR A 5 9.71 -11.56 17.60
C THR A 5 8.37 -11.01 17.10
N THR A 6 7.36 -10.88 17.94
CA THR A 6 6.05 -10.32 17.55
C THR A 6 6.12 -8.82 17.26
N ALA A 7 6.96 -8.08 17.99
CA ALA A 7 7.21 -6.67 17.74
C ALA A 7 8.03 -6.46 16.45
N LEU A 8 9.04 -7.30 16.22
CA LEU A 8 9.84 -7.30 14.99
C LEU A 8 9.00 -7.60 13.74
N LEU A 9 8.13 -8.60 13.79
CA LEU A 9 7.24 -8.93 12.67
C LEU A 9 6.25 -7.81 12.36
N ARG A 10 5.74 -7.12 13.38
CA ARG A 10 4.86 -5.95 13.19
C ARG A 10 5.60 -4.78 12.55
N SER A 11 6.85 -4.53 12.97
CA SER A 11 7.75 -3.55 12.36
C SER A 11 8.01 -3.87 10.89
N LEU A 12 8.43 -5.11 10.60
CA LEU A 12 8.79 -5.55 9.26
C LEU A 12 7.60 -5.50 8.30
N ARG A 13 6.41 -5.91 8.77
CA ARG A 13 5.15 -5.74 8.02
C ARG A 13 4.88 -4.27 7.67
N ARG A 14 5.15 -3.35 8.59
CA ARG A 14 4.97 -1.91 8.37
C ARG A 14 5.91 -1.37 7.29
N TRP A 15 7.17 -1.79 7.33
CA TRP A 15 8.18 -1.43 6.33
C TRP A 15 7.86 -2.01 4.95
N MET A 16 7.39 -3.26 4.88
CA MET A 16 6.93 -3.84 3.61
C MET A 16 5.76 -3.06 3.03
N LEU A 17 4.76 -2.68 3.84
CA LEU A 17 3.63 -1.86 3.39
C LEU A 17 4.07 -0.48 2.89
N LEU A 18 5.02 0.16 3.58
CA LEU A 18 5.61 1.43 3.14
C LEU A 18 6.31 1.27 1.79
N GLY A 19 7.07 0.19 1.62
CA GLY A 19 7.74 -0.13 0.36
C GLY A 19 6.74 -0.36 -0.78
N THR A 20 5.67 -1.11 -0.55
CA THR A 20 4.61 -1.34 -1.54
C THR A 20 3.90 -0.03 -1.92
N PHE A 21 3.65 0.85 -0.94
CA PHE A 21 3.08 2.17 -1.20
C PHE A 21 3.98 3.01 -2.10
N LEU A 22 5.26 3.13 -1.75
CA LEU A 22 6.27 3.85 -2.54
C LEU A 22 6.40 3.27 -3.96
N LEU A 23 6.36 1.95 -4.09
CA LEU A 23 6.40 1.27 -5.39
C LEU A 23 5.17 1.64 -6.23
N GLY A 24 3.97 1.60 -5.66
CA GLY A 24 2.75 2.01 -6.34
C GLY A 24 2.83 3.47 -6.83
N VAL A 25 3.28 4.38 -5.98
CA VAL A 25 3.51 5.80 -6.35
C VAL A 25 4.55 5.93 -7.46
N GLY A 26 5.63 5.15 -7.39
CA GLY A 26 6.65 5.10 -8.44
C GLY A 26 6.10 4.68 -9.79
N VAL A 27 5.23 3.67 -9.83
CA VAL A 27 4.55 3.23 -11.07
C VAL A 27 3.68 4.35 -11.64
N VAL A 28 2.93 5.08 -10.80
CA VAL A 28 2.14 6.24 -11.25
C VAL A 28 3.03 7.33 -11.83
N ALA A 29 4.15 7.63 -11.17
CA ALA A 29 5.09 8.65 -11.63
C ALA A 29 5.71 8.27 -12.99
N ILE A 30 6.14 7.01 -13.15
CA ILE A 30 6.68 6.48 -14.41
C ILE A 30 5.61 6.53 -15.51
N ALA A 31 4.37 6.16 -15.20
CA ALA A 31 3.29 6.19 -16.17
C ALA A 31 3.01 7.62 -16.68
N ASN A 32 2.98 8.59 -15.77
CA ASN A 32 2.83 10.01 -16.12
C ASN A 32 4.02 10.51 -16.95
N MET A 33 5.25 10.13 -16.60
CA MET A 33 6.44 10.53 -17.34
C MET A 33 6.45 9.92 -18.75
N GLY A 34 6.11 8.64 -18.87
CA GLY A 34 5.98 7.93 -20.13
C GLY A 34 4.92 8.53 -21.06
N TYR A 35 3.78 8.94 -20.49
CA TYR A 35 2.72 9.65 -21.22
C TYR A 35 3.23 10.95 -21.86
N VAL A 36 4.01 11.74 -21.12
CA VAL A 36 4.61 12.99 -21.61
C VAL A 36 5.67 12.71 -22.68
N LEU A 37 6.55 11.73 -22.43
CA LEU A 37 7.66 11.35 -23.33
C LEU A 37 7.19 10.79 -24.67
N THR A 38 6.07 10.06 -24.70
CA THR A 38 5.51 9.45 -25.93
C THR A 38 4.59 10.41 -26.70
N ASN A 39 4.61 11.71 -26.38
CA ASN A 39 3.80 12.72 -27.04
C ASN A 39 2.31 12.32 -27.17
N HIS A 40 1.76 11.69 -26.12
CA HIS A 40 0.35 11.33 -26.02
C HIS A 40 -0.12 10.29 -27.05
N GLN A 41 0.80 9.57 -27.72
CA GLN A 41 0.43 8.58 -28.75
C GLN A 41 -0.29 7.35 -28.18
N ASP A 42 0.00 6.96 -26.92
CA ASP A 42 -0.52 5.74 -26.30
C ASP A 42 -1.27 6.02 -24.99
N VAL A 43 -2.22 6.97 -25.03
CA VAL A 43 -3.00 7.45 -23.88
C VAL A 43 -3.57 6.30 -23.03
N GLY A 44 -4.12 5.28 -23.68
CA GLY A 44 -4.75 4.15 -22.98
C GLY A 44 -3.76 3.38 -22.10
N LEU A 45 -2.60 3.01 -22.63
CA LEU A 45 -1.62 2.19 -21.93
C LEU A 45 -1.10 2.91 -20.67
N TRP A 46 -0.82 4.20 -20.78
CA TRP A 46 -0.34 5.00 -19.65
C TRP A 46 -1.42 5.25 -18.60
N ILE A 47 -2.68 5.43 -19.00
CA ILE A 47 -3.81 5.51 -18.06
C ILE A 47 -3.98 4.19 -17.29
N TYR A 48 -3.96 3.04 -17.97
CA TYR A 48 -4.08 1.75 -17.29
C TYR A 48 -2.91 1.48 -16.34
N ALA A 49 -1.67 1.81 -16.75
CA ALA A 49 -0.49 1.69 -15.91
C ALA A 49 -0.57 2.60 -14.67
N GLY A 50 -0.97 3.87 -14.85
CA GLY A 50 -1.18 4.81 -13.75
C GLY A 50 -2.31 4.37 -12.80
N ALA A 51 -3.43 3.91 -13.34
CA ALA A 51 -4.54 3.40 -12.54
C ALA A 51 -4.15 2.16 -11.72
N ALA A 52 -3.43 1.22 -12.32
CA ALA A 52 -2.93 0.03 -11.63
C ALA A 52 -1.96 0.40 -10.49
N GLY A 53 -0.98 1.28 -10.77
CA GLY A 53 -0.05 1.78 -9.75
C GLY A 53 -0.76 2.52 -8.60
N GLY A 54 -1.74 3.36 -8.95
CA GLY A 54 -2.57 4.10 -7.99
C GLY A 54 -3.41 3.18 -7.12
N PHE A 55 -3.99 2.12 -7.69
CA PHE A 55 -4.76 1.14 -6.93
C PHE A 55 -3.90 0.38 -5.92
N VAL A 56 -2.68 -0.03 -6.33
CA VAL A 56 -1.71 -0.68 -5.45
C VAL A 56 -1.28 0.25 -4.31
N ALA A 57 -0.97 1.52 -4.63
CA ALA A 57 -0.64 2.52 -3.62
C ALA A 57 -1.79 2.74 -2.63
N LEU A 58 -3.02 2.86 -3.12
CA LEU A 58 -4.20 3.08 -2.30
C LEU A 58 -4.47 1.88 -1.37
N ALA A 59 -4.40 0.66 -1.90
CA ALA A 59 -4.55 -0.56 -1.09
C ALA A 59 -3.48 -0.66 0.00
N ALA A 60 -2.21 -0.39 -0.34
CA ALA A 60 -1.11 -0.37 0.63
C ALA A 60 -1.31 0.70 1.70
N CYS A 61 -1.77 1.90 1.32
CA CYS A 61 -2.08 2.99 2.23
C CYS A 61 -3.21 2.61 3.21
N ILE A 62 -4.31 2.02 2.72
CA ILE A 62 -5.41 1.55 3.59
C ILE A 62 -4.89 0.53 4.61
N GLN A 63 -4.10 -0.44 4.16
CA GLN A 63 -3.54 -1.47 5.04
C GLN A 63 -2.55 -0.88 6.05
N PHE A 64 -1.77 0.13 5.65
CA PHE A 64 -0.90 0.88 6.54
C PHE A 64 -1.72 1.64 7.59
N VAL A 65 -2.75 2.38 7.21
CA VAL A 65 -3.64 3.10 8.17
C VAL A 65 -4.32 2.13 9.14
N ARG A 66 -4.75 0.95 8.67
CA ARG A 66 -5.31 -0.12 9.51
C ARG A 66 -4.33 -0.59 10.58
N THR A 67 -3.02 -0.63 10.31
CA THR A 67 -2.02 -0.95 11.35
C THR A 67 -1.89 0.10 12.46
N PHE A 68 -2.39 1.33 12.27
CA PHE A 68 -2.40 2.38 13.31
C PHE A 68 -3.75 2.52 14.00
N ARG A 69 -4.83 1.97 13.44
CA ARG A 69 -6.14 1.98 14.12
C ARG A 69 -6.18 0.85 15.15
N PRO A 70 -6.31 1.15 16.46
CA PRO A 70 -6.68 0.13 17.43
C PRO A 70 -8.06 -0.41 17.02
N GLY A 71 -8.16 -1.71 16.79
CA GLY A 71 -9.41 -2.33 16.41
C GLY A 71 -10.45 -2.15 17.52
N SER A 72 -11.48 -1.37 17.26
CA SER A 72 -12.75 -1.47 17.97
C SER A 72 -13.41 -2.80 17.57
N ALA A 73 -12.98 -3.92 18.16
CA ALA A 73 -13.73 -5.16 18.30
C ALA A 73 -12.85 -6.29 18.86
N ASP A 74 -12.41 -6.17 20.11
CA ASP A 74 -12.24 -7.35 20.97
C ASP A 74 -13.46 -7.41 21.88
N ASN A 75 -14.63 -7.58 21.25
CA ASN A 75 -15.93 -7.77 21.93
C ASN A 75 -16.23 -9.26 22.06
N ARG A 76 -15.21 -10.13 22.01
CA ARG A 76 -15.43 -11.55 22.26
C ARG A 76 -15.74 -11.67 23.75
N PRO A 77 -16.95 -12.08 24.16
CA PRO A 77 -17.18 -12.37 25.55
C PRO A 77 -16.17 -13.44 25.96
N ALA A 78 -15.51 -13.23 27.09
CA ALA A 78 -14.65 -14.23 27.70
C ALA A 78 -15.51 -15.49 27.86
N ALA A 79 -15.20 -16.53 27.10
CA ALA A 79 -15.78 -17.84 27.35
C ALA A 79 -15.17 -18.33 28.66
N GLU A 80 -16.00 -18.28 29.70
CA GLU A 80 -15.80 -18.90 31.01
C GLU A 80 -15.73 -20.43 30.89
#